data_AF-A0A438D788-F1
#
_entry.id   AF-A0A438D788-F1
#
_cell.length_a   1.000
_cell.length_b   1.000
_cell.length_c   1.000
_cell.angle_alpha   90.00
_cell.angle_beta   90.00
_cell.angle_gamma   90.00
#
_symmetry.space_group_name_H-M   'P 1'
#
loop_
_entity.id
_entity.type
_entity.pdbx_description
1 polymer ?
#
loop_
_entity_poly.entity_id
_entity_poly.type
_entity_poly.pdbx_seq_one_letter_code
_entity_poly.pdbx_strand_id
1 'polypeptide(L)' 'MEKDMGEEGGCFHEATIMGQDGIPRTVRVPVVQELARQGLKFLPERFIKARNPSHEAISPFQCFHPSTWLN' A
#
# COMPACT_ATOMS: atom_id res chain seq x y z
N MET A 1 -13.90 -25.75 -14.50
CA MET A 1 -13.07 -24.93 -15.41
C MET A 1 -12.59 -23.75 -14.59
N GLU A 2 -11.46 -23.94 -13.91
CA GLU A 2 -10.82 -22.93 -13.07
C GLU A 2 -10.36 -21.80 -14.01
N LYS A 3 -10.82 -20.57 -13.77
CA LYS A 3 -10.46 -19.43 -14.60
C LYS A 3 -9.04 -19.01 -14.25
N ASP A 4 -8.13 -19.39 -15.13
CA ASP A 4 -6.77 -18.89 -15.25
C ASP A 4 -6.82 -17.36 -15.45
N MET A 5 -6.53 -16.60 -14.39
CA MET A 5 -6.35 -15.13 -14.46
C MET A 5 -4.94 -14.83 -14.96
N GLY A 6 -4.76 -14.97 -16.28
CA GLY A 6 -3.57 -14.50 -16.97
C GLY A 6 -3.42 -12.98 -16.88
N GLU A 7 -2.19 -12.53 -16.58
CA GLU A 7 -1.60 -11.21 -16.87
C GLU A 7 -2.58 -10.04 -17.12
N GLU A 8 -3.00 -9.35 -16.05
CA GLU A 8 -3.66 -8.04 -16.15
C GLU A 8 -2.73 -6.92 -15.69
N GLY A 9 -2.45 -6.01 -16.61
CA GLY A 9 -1.36 -5.04 -16.58
C GLY A 9 -1.32 -4.08 -15.39
N GLY A 10 -0.10 -3.81 -14.92
CA GLY A 10 0.30 -2.59 -14.22
C GLY A 10 -0.21 -2.35 -12.80
N CYS A 11 -1.19 -3.12 -12.32
CA CYS A 11 -1.80 -2.86 -11.01
C CYS A 11 -0.97 -3.34 -9.81
N PHE A 12 0.09 -4.11 -10.04
CA PHE A 12 0.95 -4.65 -9.00
C PHE A 12 2.40 -4.63 -9.46
N HIS A 13 3.30 -4.33 -8.54
CA HIS A 13 4.72 -4.59 -8.72
C HIS A 13 5.16 -5.74 -7.80
N GLU A 14 6.20 -6.45 -8.20
CA GLU A 14 6.86 -7.42 -7.32
C GLU A 14 7.88 -6.71 -6.44
N ALA A 15 7.99 -7.14 -5.18
CA ALA A 15 9.00 -6.65 -4.25
C ALA A 15 9.47 -7.81 -3.37
N THR A 16 10.75 -7.82 -3.02
CA THR A 16 11.28 -8.76 -2.04
C THR A 16 11.37 -8.06 -0.69
N ILE A 17 10.72 -8.63 0.32
CA ILE A 17 10.77 -8.15 1.70
C ILE A 17 11.41 -9.21 2.59
N MET A 18 12.11 -8.78 3.63
CA MET A 18 12.63 -9.70 4.64
C MET A 18 11.49 -10.08 5.60
N GLY A 19 11.24 -11.38 5.73
CA GLY A 19 10.31 -11.91 6.73
C GLY A 19 10.87 -11.74 8.16
N GLN A 20 9.99 -11.84 9.15
CA GLN A 20 10.38 -11.82 10.58
C GLN A 20 11.23 -13.05 10.96
N ASP A 21 11.13 -14.12 10.17
CA ASP A 21 11.97 -15.32 10.23
C ASP A 21 13.36 -15.13 9.59
N GLY A 22 13.66 -13.95 9.04
CA GLY A 22 14.89 -13.68 8.30
C GLY A 22 14.92 -14.27 6.90
N ILE A 23 13.82 -14.86 6.41
CA ILE A 23 13.74 -15.44 5.07
C ILE A 23 13.19 -14.39 4.09
N PRO A 24 13.87 -14.09 2.98
CA PRO A 24 13.34 -13.21 1.95
C PRO A 24 12.05 -13.78 1.34
N ARG A 25 11.04 -12.94 1.16
CA ARG A 25 9.77 -13.30 0.53
C ARG A 25 9.46 -12.34 -0.59
N THR A 26 9.16 -12.87 -1.77
CA THR A 26 8.63 -12.08 -2.87
C THR A 26 7.14 -11.88 -2.67
N VAL A 27 6.71 -10.62 -2.68
CA VAL A 27 5.32 -10.22 -2.49
C VAL A 27 4.87 -9.33 -3.64
N ARG A 28 3.57 -9.40 -3.94
CA ARG A 28 2.93 -8.48 -4.89
C ARG A 28 2.39 -7.28 -4.14
N VAL A 29 2.85 -6.10 -4.51
CA VAL A 29 2.46 -4.83 -3.91
C VAL A 29 1.53 -4.09 -4.87
N PRO A 30 0.34 -3.66 -4.43
CA PRO A 30 -0.59 -2.94 -5.28
C PRO A 30 -0.08 -1.54 -5.65
N VAL A 31 -0.15 -1.21 -6.93
CA VAL A 31 0.03 0.13 -7.47
C VAL A 31 -1.28 0.88 -7.28
N VAL A 32 -1.44 1.53 -6.12
CA VAL A 32 -2.71 2.16 -5.68
C VAL A 32 -3.24 3.18 -6.68
N GLN A 33 -2.36 3.91 -7.37
CA GLN A 33 -2.74 4.89 -8.40
C GLN A 33 -3.42 4.21 -9.60
N GLU A 34 -2.86 3.09 -10.06
CA GLU A 34 -3.41 2.34 -11.19
C GLU A 34 -4.73 1.66 -10.80
N LEU A 35 -4.81 1.13 -9.58
CA LEU A 35 -6.07 0.62 -9.02
C LEU A 35 -7.15 1.71 -8.96
N ALA A 36 -6.82 2.93 -8.53
CA ALA A 36 -7.77 4.04 -8.49
C ALA A 36 -8.25 4.43 -9.90
N ARG A 37 -7.35 4.40 -10.90
CA ARG A 37 -7.66 4.75 -12.30
C ARG A 37 -8.71 3.83 -12.92
N GLN A 38 -8.83 2.60 -12.45
CA GLN A 38 -9.81 1.63 -12.94
C GLN A 38 -11.24 1.87 -12.42
N GLY A 39 -11.45 2.87 -11.56
CA GLY A 39 -12.78 3.22 -11.07
C GLY A 39 -13.34 2.21 -10.07
N LEU A 40 -12.53 1.85 -9.07
CA LEU A 40 -12.95 1.00 -7.96
C LEU A 40 -14.25 1.54 -7.33
N LYS A 41 -15.32 0.75 -7.38
CA LYS A 41 -16.62 1.11 -6.79
C LYS A 41 -16.61 1.08 -5.26
N PHE A 42 -15.70 0.30 -4.69
CA PHE A 42 -15.58 0.08 -3.25
C PHE A 42 -14.10 0.05 -2.85
N LEU A 43 -13.78 0.63 -1.69
CA LEU A 43 -12.44 0.61 -1.14
C LEU A 43 -12.14 -0.76 -0.52
N PRO A 44 -11.03 -1.44 -0.86
CA PRO A 44 -10.67 -2.71 -0.23
C PRO A 44 -10.43 -2.54 1.27
N GLU A 45 -10.87 -3.51 2.06
CA GLU A 45 -10.86 -3.45 3.53
C GLU A 45 -9.49 -3.14 4.13
N ARG A 46 -8.40 -3.64 3.52
CA ARG A 46 -7.02 -3.37 3.97
C ARG A 46 -6.67 -1.88 4.01
N PHE A 47 -7.33 -1.05 3.20
CA PHE A 47 -7.12 0.40 3.16
C PHE A 47 -8.07 1.16 4.10
N ILE A 48 -9.03 0.48 4.71
CA ILE A 48 -9.90 1.07 5.72
C ILE A 48 -9.08 1.16 7.01
N LYS A 49 -8.61 2.37 7.35
CA LYS A 49 -8.03 2.62 8.67
C LYS A 49 -9.10 2.29 9.72
N ALA A 50 -8.83 1.31 10.59
CA ALA A 50 -9.57 1.18 11.83
C ALA A 50 -9.44 2.51 12.57
N ARG A 51 -10.59 3.14 12.87
CA ARG A 51 -10.65 4.43 13.57
C ARG A 51 -10.13 4.21 14.98
N ASN A 52 -8.83 4.32 15.18
CA ASN A 52 -8.25 4.34 16.51
C ASN A 52 -8.55 5.72 17.12
N PRO A 53 -9.32 5.83 18.21
CA PRO A 53 -9.74 7.11 18.77
C PRO A 53 -8.57 7.99 19.25
N SER A 54 -7.35 7.45 19.35
CA SER A 54 -6.14 8.19 19.72
C SER A 54 -5.32 8.73 18.53
N HIS A 55 -5.69 8.39 17.29
CA HIS A 55 -4.97 8.86 16.11
C HIS A 55 -5.69 10.09 15.56
N GLU A 56 -5.31 11.27 16.05
CA GLU A 56 -5.68 12.52 15.38
C GLU A 56 -5.24 12.45 13.91
N ALA A 57 -6.10 12.92 13.01
CA ALA A 57 -5.78 13.00 11.60
C ALA A 57 -4.56 13.91 11.45
N ILE A 58 -3.38 13.31 11.24
CA ILE A 58 -2.16 14.05 10.95
C ILE A 58 -2.48 14.90 9.72
N SER A 59 -2.47 16.21 9.92
CA SER A 59 -2.69 17.17 8.84
C SER A 59 -1.63 16.93 7.77
N PRO A 60 -1.97 16.90 6.47
CA PRO A 60 -1.00 16.68 5.39
C PRO A 60 0.13 17.72 5.36
N PHE A 61 0.00 18.82 6.12
CA PHE A 61 1.02 19.84 6.30
C PHE A 61 2.05 19.53 7.40
N GLN A 62 1.88 18.48 8.21
CA GLN A 62 2.79 18.18 9.33
C GLN A 62 4.00 17.32 8.96
N CYS A 63 4.03 16.72 7.76
CA CYS A 63 5.13 15.84 7.34
C CYS A 63 6.29 16.57 6.62
N PHE A 64 6.17 17.87 6.35
CA PHE A 64 7.23 18.67 5.73
C PHE A 64 7.78 19.70 6.73
N HIS A 65 8.51 19.24 7.74
CA HIS A 65 9.44 20.12 8.46
C HIS A 65 10.88 19.72 8.07
N PRO A 66 11.60 20.51 7.27
CA PRO A 66 12.92 20.16 6.75
C PRO A 66 14.04 20.12 7.81
N SER A 67 13.74 20.36 9.09
CA SER A 67 14.76 20.52 10.14
C SER A 67 15.24 19.23 10.81
N THR A 68 14.83 18.03 10.38
CA THR A 68 15.28 16.76 11.00
C THR A 68 16.43 16.07 10.28
N TRP A 69 17.11 16.73 9.33
CA TRP A 69 18.30 16.19 8.64
C TRP A 69 19.62 16.91 8.96
N LEU A 70 19.74 17.51 10.14
CA LEU A 70 21.05 17.83 10.72
C LEU A 70 21.07 17.39 12.20
N ASN A 71 21.60 16.19 12.43
CA ASN A 71 22.63 15.92 13.44
C ASN A 71 23.40 14.67 13.01
#